data_AF-A0A328RU58-F1
#
_entry.id   AF-A0A328RU58-F1
#
_cell.length_a   1.000
_cell.length_b   1.000
_cell.length_c   1.000
_cell.angle_alpha   90.00
_cell.angle_beta   90.00
_cell.angle_gamma   90.00
#
_symmetry.space_group_name_H-M   'P 1'
#
loop_
_entity.id
_entity.type
_entity.pdbx_description
1 polymer ?
#
loop_
_entity_poly.entity_id
_entity_poly.type
_entity_poly.pdbx_seq_one_letter_code
_entity_poly.pdbx_strand_id
1 'polypeptide(L)'
;MNKTVSSILIIVLILFTGVFAGYLIDNNGNINENDLNILGIEPEEKTDFTVSSEGPVNLGELIEDIKNNTYFAGYNKDTLHWMESLLYRDVFITSDGYLIMNYLDASKINSEYVTDAYIEEYVKCVVVENHSLGGNHSKNVYLVKNVENLGNQTFNLQDKA
;
A
#
# COMPACT_ATOMS: atom_id res chain seq x y z
N MET A 1 -1.03 41.95 27.18
CA MET A 1 -2.11 40.95 27.30
C MET A 1 -2.29 40.64 28.79
N ASN A 2 -3.48 40.85 29.36
CA ASN A 2 -3.69 40.67 30.80
C ASN A 2 -3.46 39.20 31.19
N LYS A 3 -2.66 38.93 32.22
CA LYS A 3 -2.31 37.56 32.63
C LYS A 3 -3.55 36.69 32.88
N THR A 4 -4.63 37.30 33.38
CA THR A 4 -5.94 36.68 33.59
C THR A 4 -6.61 36.25 32.27
N VAL A 5 -6.51 37.05 31.21
CA VAL A 5 -7.09 36.73 29.89
C VAL A 5 -6.31 35.60 29.21
N SER A 6 -4.99 35.58 29.38
CA SER A 6 -4.13 34.52 28.81
C SER A 6 -4.38 33.16 29.48
N SER A 7 -4.61 33.13 30.80
CA SER A 7 -4.89 31.89 31.53
C SER A 7 -6.27 31.30 31.19
N ILE A 8 -7.29 32.14 30.97
CA ILE A 8 -8.62 31.68 30.56
C ILE A 8 -8.58 31.03 29.17
N LEU A 9 -7.81 31.60 28.24
CA LEU A 9 -7.75 31.11 26.86
C LEU A 9 -7.07 29.72 26.76
N ILE A 10 -6.06 29.47 27.61
CA ILE A 10 -5.40 28.16 27.71
C ILE A 10 -6.36 27.09 28.28
N ILE A 11 -7.14 27.44 29.30
CA ILE A 11 -8.11 26.51 29.91
C ILE A 11 -9.20 26.12 28.91
N VAL A 12 -9.69 27.09 28.12
CA VAL A 12 -10.68 26.82 27.05
C VAL A 12 -10.10 25.90 25.98
N LEU A 13 -8.85 26.10 25.58
CA LEU A 13 -8.19 25.26 24.57
C LEU A 13 -8.05 23.80 25.04
N ILE A 14 -7.65 23.59 26.30
CA ILE A 14 -7.48 22.25 26.90
C ILE A 14 -8.83 21.53 27.01
N LEU A 15 -9.89 22.24 27.39
CA LEU A 15 -11.25 21.68 27.43
C LEU A 15 -11.73 21.30 26.02
N PHE A 16 -11.43 22.11 25.01
CA PHE A 16 -11.79 21.81 23.63
C PHE A 16 -11.08 20.56 23.10
N THR A 17 -9.78 20.40 23.39
CA THR A 17 -9.01 19.21 22.98
C THR A 17 -9.44 17.95 23.75
N GLY A 18 -9.78 18.07 25.04
CA GLY A 18 -10.20 16.94 25.87
C GLY A 18 -11.56 16.39 25.46
N VAL A 19 -12.53 17.26 25.14
CA VAL A 19 -13.84 16.86 24.62
C VAL A 19 -13.72 16.21 23.24
N PHE A 20 -12.85 16.74 22.36
CA PHE A 20 -12.62 16.18 21.03
C PHE A 20 -11.97 14.78 21.09
N ALA A 21 -10.98 14.58 21.96
CA ALA A 21 -10.35 13.29 22.16
C ALA A 21 -11.30 12.27 22.80
N GLY A 22 -12.13 12.68 23.77
CA GLY A 22 -13.16 11.80 24.37
C GLY A 22 -14.22 11.35 23.37
N TYR A 23 -14.62 12.22 22.44
CA TYR A 23 -15.57 11.88 21.38
C TYR A 23 -15.01 10.88 20.35
N LEU A 24 -13.69 10.88 20.12
CA LEU A 24 -13.05 9.92 19.22
C LEU A 24 -12.81 8.54 19.85
N ILE A 25 -12.75 8.45 21.19
CA ILE A 25 -12.44 7.19 21.90
C ILE A 25 -13.70 6.36 22.18
N ASP A 26 -14.89 6.99 22.29
CA ASP A 26 -16.14 6.26 22.57
C ASP A 26 -16.81 5.64 21.33
N ASN A 27 -16.30 5.95 20.13
CA ASN A 27 -16.80 5.32 18.91
C ASN A 27 -15.98 4.08 18.57
N ASN A 28 -16.23 3.00 19.31
CA ASN A 28 -16.16 1.64 18.78
C ASN A 28 -17.32 1.39 17.79
N GLY A 29 -17.64 2.41 16.99
CA GLY A 29 -18.71 2.43 16.03
C GLY A 29 -18.25 1.67 14.82
N ASN A 30 -18.90 0.54 14.56
CA ASN A 30 -18.99 -0.03 13.23
C ASN A 30 -19.55 1.07 12.32
N ILE A 31 -18.66 1.86 11.70
CA ILE A 31 -19.06 2.87 10.73
C ILE A 31 -19.69 2.08 9.58
N ASN A 32 -21.01 2.14 9.48
CA ASN A 32 -21.72 1.58 8.34
C ASN A 32 -21.36 2.40 7.10
N GLU A 33 -21.16 1.73 5.96
CA GLU A 33 -20.87 2.40 4.68
C GLU A 33 -21.89 3.49 4.31
N ASN A 34 -23.10 3.42 4.87
CA ASN A 34 -24.16 4.42 4.69
C ASN A 34 -23.88 5.76 5.39
N ASP A 35 -23.06 5.80 6.43
CA ASP A 35 -22.73 7.03 7.18
C ASP A 35 -21.63 7.86 6.49
N LEU A 36 -20.83 7.25 5.60
CA LEU A 36 -19.79 7.93 4.81
C LEU A 36 -20.37 8.85 3.72
N ASN A 37 -21.55 8.51 3.19
CA ASN A 37 -22.26 9.33 2.20
C ASN A 37 -22.72 10.69 2.77
N ILE A 38 -22.85 10.84 4.09
CA ILE A 38 -23.25 12.09 4.75
C ILE A 38 -22.07 13.09 4.82
N LEU A 39 -20.83 12.60 4.78
CA LEU A 39 -19.61 13.42 4.83
C LEU A 39 -19.05 13.79 3.45
N GLY A 40 -19.71 13.34 2.36
CA GLY A 40 -19.19 13.54 1.00
C GLY A 40 -17.87 12.79 0.75
N ILE A 41 -17.57 11.77 1.56
CA ILE A 41 -16.42 10.89 1.37
C ILE A 41 -16.93 9.71 0.56
N GLU A 42 -16.69 9.74 -0.76
CA GLU A 42 -16.96 8.56 -1.57
C GLU A 42 -16.02 7.42 -1.13
N PRO A 43 -16.55 6.21 -0.90
CA PRO A 43 -15.72 5.07 -0.56
C PRO A 43 -14.74 4.81 -1.72
N GLU A 44 -13.44 4.80 -1.42
CA GLU A 44 -12.42 4.53 -2.44
C GLU A 44 -12.59 3.10 -2.98
N GLU A 45 -12.66 2.96 -4.30
CA GLU A 45 -12.75 1.65 -4.94
C GLU A 45 -11.46 0.87 -4.68
N LYS A 46 -11.61 -0.32 -4.10
CA LYS A 46 -10.50 -1.22 -3.76
C LYS A 46 -10.44 -2.39 -4.73
N THR A 47 -9.23 -2.73 -5.13
CA THR A 47 -8.90 -3.87 -6.01
C THR A 47 -8.16 -4.94 -5.22
N ASP A 48 -8.45 -6.19 -5.52
CA ASP A 48 -7.80 -7.35 -4.92
C ASP A 48 -6.60 -7.78 -5.78
N PHE A 49 -5.46 -8.08 -5.15
CA PHE A 49 -4.24 -8.57 -5.79
C PHE A 49 -3.73 -9.81 -5.07
N THR A 50 -3.00 -10.64 -5.81
CA THR A 50 -2.22 -11.76 -5.27
C THR A 50 -0.75 -11.44 -5.43
N VAL A 51 -0.02 -11.40 -4.33
CA VAL A 51 1.42 -11.11 -4.29
C VAL A 51 2.20 -12.31 -3.77
N SER A 52 3.47 -12.40 -4.14
CA SER A 52 4.40 -13.36 -3.53
C SER A 52 4.68 -13.00 -2.07
N SER A 53 4.72 -14.00 -1.18
CA SER A 53 5.16 -13.83 0.20
C SER A 53 6.68 -13.70 0.37
N GLU A 54 7.50 -13.79 -0.68
CA GLU A 54 8.97 -13.63 -0.59
C GLU A 54 9.43 -12.21 -0.22
N GLY A 55 8.48 -11.37 0.23
CA GLY A 55 8.71 -10.06 0.79
C GLY A 55 8.94 -8.97 -0.24
N PRO A 56 9.00 -7.71 0.24
CA PRO A 56 9.18 -6.57 -0.64
C PRO A 56 10.61 -6.50 -1.16
N VAL A 57 10.74 -6.17 -2.44
CA VAL A 57 11.99 -5.73 -3.06
C VAL A 57 12.06 -4.21 -3.01
N ASN A 58 13.26 -3.66 -2.86
CA ASN A 58 13.43 -2.21 -2.93
C ASN A 58 13.14 -1.70 -4.36
N LEU A 59 12.35 -0.63 -4.50
CA LEU A 59 12.04 -0.07 -5.82
C LEU A 59 13.30 0.33 -6.61
N GLY A 60 14.34 0.82 -5.93
CA GLY A 60 15.61 1.18 -6.56
C GLY A 60 16.31 -0.03 -7.19
N GLU A 61 16.35 -1.16 -6.48
CA GLU A 61 16.92 -2.42 -6.98
C GLU A 61 16.16 -2.92 -8.21
N LEU A 62 14.82 -2.90 -8.17
CA LEU A 62 13.99 -3.26 -9.33
C LEU A 62 14.27 -2.34 -10.53
N ILE A 63 14.40 -1.03 -10.31
CA ILE A 63 14.73 -0.08 -11.40
C ILE A 63 16.09 -0.39 -12.01
N GLU A 64 17.10 -0.73 -11.19
CA GLU A 64 18.42 -1.12 -11.67
C GLU A 64 18.36 -2.42 -12.49
N ASP A 65 17.60 -3.41 -12.04
CA ASP A 65 17.37 -4.66 -12.76
C ASP A 65 16.68 -4.42 -14.11
N ILE A 66 15.66 -3.56 -14.15
CA ILE A 66 14.97 -3.17 -15.39
C ILE A 66 15.94 -2.53 -16.40
N LYS A 67 16.87 -1.70 -15.93
CA LYS A 67 17.84 -1.01 -16.80
C LYS A 67 18.90 -1.97 -17.35
N ASN A 68 19.36 -2.91 -16.53
CA ASN A 68 20.56 -3.68 -16.79
C ASN A 68 20.29 -5.09 -17.33
N ASN A 69 19.09 -5.63 -17.16
CA ASN A 69 18.77 -6.98 -17.59
C ASN A 69 18.06 -7.00 -18.96
N THR A 70 18.61 -7.79 -19.88
CA THR A 70 18.03 -8.02 -21.22
C THR A 70 16.60 -8.56 -21.19
N TYR A 71 16.17 -9.16 -20.08
CA TYR A 71 14.80 -9.59 -19.85
C TYR A 71 13.78 -8.47 -20.05
N PHE A 72 14.13 -7.24 -19.65
CA PHE A 72 13.27 -6.05 -19.75
C PHE A 72 13.55 -5.22 -21.03
N ALA A 73 14.23 -5.78 -22.02
CA ALA A 73 14.53 -5.07 -23.26
C ALA A 73 13.25 -4.50 -23.90
N GLY A 74 13.29 -3.21 -24.23
CA GLY A 74 12.16 -2.48 -24.80
C GLY A 74 11.20 -1.87 -23.77
N TYR A 75 11.58 -1.79 -22.49
CA TYR A 75 10.75 -1.15 -21.46
C TYR A 75 10.37 0.29 -21.83
N ASN A 76 9.23 0.74 -21.30
CA ASN A 76 8.70 2.08 -21.43
C ASN A 76 9.51 3.04 -20.54
N LYS A 77 10.20 3.98 -21.18
CA LYS A 77 11.05 4.97 -20.49
C LYS A 77 10.26 5.93 -19.62
N ASP A 78 9.03 6.28 -20.01
CA ASP A 78 8.19 7.21 -19.24
C ASP A 78 7.73 6.55 -17.94
N THR A 79 7.36 5.27 -18.00
CA THR A 79 7.04 4.46 -16.82
C THR A 79 8.26 4.31 -15.91
N LEU A 80 9.44 4.03 -16.47
CA LEU A 80 10.65 3.93 -15.66
C LEU A 80 11.00 5.26 -14.97
N HIS A 81 10.88 6.37 -15.70
CA HIS A 81 11.13 7.69 -15.13
C HIS A 81 10.13 8.06 -14.04
N TRP A 82 8.86 7.70 -14.22
CA TRP A 82 7.85 7.81 -13.17
C TRP A 82 8.22 6.98 -11.93
N MET A 83 8.65 5.72 -12.09
CA MET A 83 9.11 4.89 -10.97
C MET A 83 10.28 5.53 -10.21
N GLU A 84 11.26 6.11 -10.91
CA GLU A 84 12.40 6.82 -10.30
C GLU A 84 11.96 7.99 -9.41
N SER A 85 10.83 8.64 -9.73
CA SER A 85 10.31 9.77 -8.98
C SER A 85 9.69 9.39 -7.62
N LEU A 86 9.34 8.11 -7.41
CA LEU A 86 8.54 7.69 -6.26
C LEU A 86 9.34 7.53 -4.96
N LEU A 87 10.68 7.52 -5.01
CA LEU A 87 11.67 7.47 -3.91
C LEU A 87 11.27 6.70 -2.64
N TYR A 88 12.07 5.70 -2.24
CA TYR A 88 11.86 4.88 -1.03
C TYR A 88 10.47 4.23 -1.00
N ARG A 89 10.31 3.22 -1.85
CA ARG A 89 9.10 2.39 -1.92
C ARG A 89 9.47 0.92 -1.93
N ASP A 90 8.53 0.15 -1.41
CA ASP A 90 8.60 -1.30 -1.35
C ASP A 90 7.76 -1.86 -2.49
N VAL A 91 8.26 -2.93 -3.11
CA VAL A 91 7.65 -3.55 -4.29
C VAL A 91 7.35 -5.00 -4.03
N PHE A 92 6.08 -5.38 -4.21
CA PHE A 92 5.66 -6.78 -4.24
C PHE A 92 5.43 -7.25 -5.66
N ILE A 93 5.81 -8.50 -5.94
CA ILE A 93 5.63 -9.11 -7.26
C ILE A 93 4.24 -9.76 -7.31
N THR A 94 3.49 -9.49 -8.38
CA THR A 94 2.24 -10.19 -8.70
C THR A 94 2.40 -11.06 -9.94
N SER A 95 1.37 -11.86 -10.22
CA SER A 95 1.30 -12.63 -11.47
C SER A 95 1.36 -11.74 -12.72
N ASP A 96 0.75 -10.55 -12.67
CA ASP A 96 0.58 -9.62 -13.79
C ASP A 96 1.55 -8.41 -13.78
N GLY A 97 2.34 -8.23 -12.70
CA GLY A 97 3.04 -6.97 -12.52
C GLY A 97 3.81 -6.80 -11.22
N TYR A 98 3.87 -5.53 -10.82
CA TYR A 98 4.54 -5.04 -9.61
C TYR A 98 3.59 -4.11 -8.86
N LEU A 99 3.45 -4.33 -7.55
CA LEU A 99 2.75 -3.45 -6.63
C LEU A 99 3.76 -2.59 -5.87
N ILE A 100 3.78 -1.30 -6.16
CA ILE A 100 4.59 -0.28 -5.47
C ILE A 100 3.74 0.33 -4.36
N MET A 101 4.27 0.31 -3.14
CA MET A 101 3.59 0.89 -1.97
C MET A 101 4.58 1.52 -1.00
N ASN A 102 4.05 2.29 -0.05
CA ASN A 102 4.87 2.83 1.05
C ASN A 102 5.18 1.74 2.08
N TYR A 103 6.18 1.99 2.92
CA TYR A 103 6.63 1.06 3.96
C TYR A 103 5.53 0.66 4.96
N LEU A 104 4.64 1.58 5.34
CA LEU A 104 3.58 1.27 6.30
C LEU A 104 2.56 0.30 5.71
N ASP A 105 2.21 0.48 4.45
CA ASP A 105 1.33 -0.44 3.72
C ASP A 105 2.01 -1.78 3.46
N ALA A 106 3.29 -1.78 3.07
CA ALA A 106 4.09 -2.99 2.89
C ALA A 106 4.18 -3.83 4.17
N SER A 107 4.33 -3.19 5.33
CA SER A 107 4.46 -3.87 6.63
C SER A 107 3.23 -4.68 7.05
N LYS A 108 2.09 -4.51 6.38
CA LYS A 108 0.86 -5.26 6.63
C LYS A 108 0.84 -6.62 5.92
N ILE A 109 1.69 -6.79 4.91
CA ILE A 109 1.80 -8.02 4.12
C ILE A 109 2.81 -8.93 4.81
N ASN A 110 2.43 -10.16 5.12
CA ASN A 110 3.34 -11.10 5.75
C ASN A 110 4.38 -11.54 4.71
N SER A 111 5.65 -11.46 5.10
CA SER A 111 6.77 -11.90 4.26
C SER A 111 7.36 -13.16 4.86
N GLU A 112 7.27 -14.27 4.13
CA GLU A 112 7.77 -15.58 4.52
C GLU A 112 8.59 -16.19 3.38
N TYR A 113 9.80 -16.65 3.71
CA TYR A 113 10.65 -17.36 2.77
C TYR A 113 10.54 -18.87 3.01
N VAL A 114 10.17 -19.59 1.96
CA VAL A 114 10.01 -21.05 1.97
C VAL A 114 10.82 -21.67 0.83
N THR A 115 11.38 -22.86 1.05
CA THR A 115 12.23 -23.56 0.05
C THR A 115 11.49 -24.62 -0.74
N ASP A 116 10.50 -25.28 -0.12
CA ASP A 116 9.81 -26.46 -0.69
C ASP A 116 8.32 -26.20 -0.97
N ALA A 117 7.91 -24.94 -0.85
CA ALA A 117 6.56 -24.46 -1.09
C ALA A 117 6.63 -23.07 -1.74
N TYR A 118 5.49 -22.57 -2.19
CA TYR A 118 5.30 -21.17 -2.53
C TYR A 118 4.06 -20.65 -1.79
N ILE A 119 4.13 -19.43 -1.25
CA ILE A 119 3.04 -18.80 -0.51
C ILE A 119 2.57 -17.57 -1.31
N GLU A 120 1.25 -17.48 -1.47
CA GLU A 120 0.55 -16.34 -2.05
C GLU A 120 -0.14 -15.56 -0.93
N GLU A 121 0.11 -14.26 -0.82
CA GLU A 121 -0.69 -13.36 0.01
C GLU A 121 -1.79 -12.72 -0.85
N TYR A 122 -2.99 -12.63 -0.29
CA TYR A 122 -4.12 -11.93 -0.90
C TYR A 122 -4.25 -10.56 -0.24
N VAL A 123 -4.16 -9.50 -1.05
CA VAL A 123 -4.19 -8.13 -0.56
C VAL A 123 -5.29 -7.34 -1.25
N LYS A 124 -5.87 -6.40 -0.51
CA LYS A 124 -6.88 -5.47 -1.02
C LYS A 124 -6.39 -4.04 -0.83
N CYS A 125 -6.43 -3.23 -1.87
CA CYS A 125 -5.86 -1.89 -1.84
C CYS A 125 -6.50 -0.95 -2.87
N VAL A 126 -6.20 0.33 -2.75
CA VAL A 126 -6.65 1.36 -3.71
C VAL A 126 -5.53 1.61 -4.70
N VAL A 127 -5.81 1.45 -5.99
CA VAL A 127 -4.87 1.78 -7.08
C VAL A 127 -4.88 3.28 -7.30
N VAL A 128 -3.74 3.93 -7.07
CA VAL A 128 -3.55 5.37 -7.28
C VAL A 128 -3.16 5.65 -8.73
N GLU A 129 -2.22 4.88 -9.26
CA GLU A 129 -1.78 4.97 -10.64
C GLU A 129 -1.46 3.58 -11.20
N ASN A 130 -1.64 3.41 -12.51
CA ASN A 130 -1.32 2.19 -13.24
C ASN A 130 -0.57 2.54 -14.52
N HIS A 131 0.62 1.97 -14.68
CA HIS A 131 1.48 2.16 -15.84
C HIS A 131 1.88 0.79 -16.42
N SER A 132 2.15 0.75 -17.73
CA SER A 132 2.71 -0.46 -18.36
C SER A 132 4.21 -0.32 -18.53
N LEU A 133 4.97 -1.30 -18.01
CA LEU A 133 6.41 -1.36 -18.22
C LEU A 133 6.76 -1.62 -19.69
N GLY A 134 5.83 -2.15 -20.50
CA GLY A 134 6.04 -2.42 -21.92
C GLY A 134 7.16 -3.43 -22.20
N GLY A 135 7.68 -3.39 -23.43
CA GLY A 135 8.80 -4.25 -23.86
C GLY A 135 8.45 -5.72 -24.06
N ASN A 136 9.50 -6.55 -24.08
CA ASN A 136 9.38 -7.99 -24.33
C ASN A 136 8.66 -8.76 -23.21
N HIS A 137 8.67 -8.22 -21.99
CA HIS A 137 7.93 -8.72 -20.84
C HIS A 137 7.06 -7.61 -20.28
N SER A 138 5.94 -7.36 -20.96
CA SER A 138 4.96 -6.36 -20.53
C SER A 138 4.38 -6.76 -19.17
N LYS A 139 4.82 -6.05 -18.13
CA LYS A 139 4.29 -6.11 -16.77
C LYS A 139 3.57 -4.79 -16.47
N ASN A 140 2.49 -4.86 -15.71
CA ASN A 140 1.87 -3.66 -15.17
C ASN A 140 2.62 -3.22 -13.90
N VAL A 141 2.61 -1.93 -13.63
CA VAL A 141 3.21 -1.32 -12.45
C VAL A 141 2.14 -0.47 -11.78
N TYR A 142 1.73 -0.89 -10.59
CA TYR A 142 0.65 -0.27 -9.83
C TYR A 142 1.24 0.49 -8.65
N LEU A 143 0.93 1.77 -8.53
CA LEU A 143 1.12 2.50 -7.28
C LEU A 143 -0.15 2.36 -6.45
N VAL A 144 -0.05 1.83 -5.24
CA VAL A 144 -1.20 1.53 -4.38
C VAL A 144 -1.09 2.20 -3.02
N LYS A 145 -2.24 2.33 -2.35
CA LYS A 145 -2.36 2.81 -0.97
C LYS A 145 -3.46 2.05 -0.23
N ASN A 146 -3.54 2.24 1.09
CA ASN A 146 -4.59 1.68 1.93
C ASN A 146 -4.65 0.15 1.80
N VAL A 147 -3.48 -0.49 1.95
CA VAL A 147 -3.34 -1.95 1.81
C VAL A 147 -3.96 -2.64 3.02
N GLU A 148 -4.69 -3.72 2.75
CA GLU A 148 -5.27 -4.66 3.71
C GLU A 148 -4.82 -6.07 3.33
N ASN A 149 -4.30 -6.82 4.30
CA ASN A 149 -3.96 -8.23 4.11
C ASN A 149 -5.20 -9.07 4.41
N LEU A 150 -5.64 -9.87 3.44
CA LEU A 150 -6.80 -10.75 3.53
C LEU A 150 -6.44 -12.17 3.99
N GLY A 151 -5.14 -12.48 4.09
CA GLY A 151 -4.61 -13.80 4.43
C GLY A 151 -3.77 -14.38 3.29
N ASN A 152 -3.41 -15.66 3.43
CA ASN A 152 -2.51 -16.32 2.50
C ASN A 152 -2.91 -17.77 2.19
N GLN A 153 -2.29 -18.32 1.15
CA GLN A 153 -2.40 -19.73 0.78
C GLN A 153 -1.02 -20.31 0.45
N THR A 154 -0.73 -21.48 1.01
CA THR A 154 0.52 -22.22 0.77
C THR A 154 0.30 -23.34 -0.24
N PHE A 155 1.20 -23.45 -1.21
CA PHE A 155 1.21 -24.50 -2.23
C PHE A 155 2.50 -25.31 -2.12
N ASN A 156 2.39 -26.61 -1.86
CA ASN A 156 3.56 -27.50 -1.84
C ASN A 156 4.04 -27.76 -3.26
N LEU A 157 5.36 -27.71 -3.48
CA LEU A 157 5.94 -28.00 -4.79
C LEU A 157 5.80 -29.48 -5.19
N GLN A 158 5.60 -30.37 -4.21
CA GLN A 158 5.44 -31.81 -4.44
C GLN A 158 4.07 -32.18 -5.05
N ASP A 159 3.05 -31.32 -4.93
CA ASP A 159 1.70 -31.58 -5.44
C ASP A 159 1.55 -31.25 -6.95
N LYS A 160 2.62 -30.77 -7.59
CA LYS A 160 2.68 -30.43 -9.03
C LYS A 160 3.47 -31.43 -9.89
N ALA A 161 3.89 -32.57 -9.33
CA ALA A 161 4.66 -33.61 -10.03
C ALA A 161 3.77 -34.70 -10.64
#